data_AF-A0AAN4CM02-F1
#
_entry.id   AF-A0AAN4CM02-F1
#
_cell.length_a   1.000
_cell.length_b   1.000
_cell.length_c   1.000
_cell.angle_alpha   90.00
_cell.angle_beta   90.00
_cell.angle_gamma   90.00
#
_symmetry.space_group_name_H-M   'P 1'
#
loop_
_entity.id
_entity.type
_entity.pdbx_description
1 polymer ?
#
loop_
_entity_poly.entity_id
_entity_poly.type
_entity_poly.pdbx_seq_one_letter_code
_entity_poly.pdbx_strand_id
1 'polypeptide(L)'
;MKDAVDATVSFYQTLTEKYGEKYSKMAQELADKSKGKKIGNVNEALAAFEKYKDVLNKKFSKADRDAIFNALASVKYDDWAKHLDQFAKYLKITGHVSFGYDVVSDILKIKDTGDWKPLFLTLEKKAADAGVSYVVALLFSLLAGTTLGIWGIAIVTGILCSYIDKNKLNTINEVLGI
;
A
#
# COMPACT_ATOMS: atom_id res chain seq x y z
N MET A 1 2.51 -3.70 -22.94
CA MET A 1 2.32 -4.82 -21.97
C MET A 1 3.66 -5.35 -21.49
N LYS A 2 4.58 -5.72 -22.40
CA LYS A 2 5.95 -6.15 -22.05
C LYS A 2 6.66 -5.18 -21.10
N ASP A 3 6.69 -3.89 -21.43
CA ASP A 3 7.37 -2.87 -20.60
C ASP A 3 6.77 -2.75 -19.18
N ALA A 4 5.45 -2.93 -19.04
CA ALA A 4 4.80 -2.88 -17.73
C ALA A 4 5.13 -4.11 -16.87
N VAL A 5 5.30 -5.27 -17.49
CA VAL A 5 5.77 -6.49 -16.82
C VAL A 5 7.22 -6.32 -16.40
N ASP A 6 8.09 -5.92 -17.33
CA ASP A 6 9.53 -5.78 -17.09
C ASP A 6 9.81 -4.76 -15.97
N ALA A 7 9.12 -3.61 -15.99
CA ALA A 7 9.26 -2.61 -14.92
C ALA A 7 8.67 -3.07 -13.57
N THR A 8 7.65 -3.93 -13.58
CA THR A 8 7.12 -4.52 -12.33
C THR A 8 8.07 -5.58 -11.76
N VAL A 9 8.78 -6.31 -12.62
CA VAL A 9 9.86 -7.21 -12.18
C VAL A 9 10.99 -6.42 -11.51
N SER A 10 11.43 -5.31 -12.11
CA SER A 10 12.44 -4.43 -11.51
C SER A 10 11.98 -3.83 -10.17
N PHE A 11 10.69 -3.51 -10.04
CA PHE A 11 10.11 -3.10 -8.76
C PHE A 11 10.26 -4.19 -7.69
N TYR A 12 9.93 -5.45 -7.99
CA TYR A 12 10.10 -6.56 -7.04
C TYR A 12 11.56 -6.86 -6.70
N GLN A 13 12.50 -6.64 -7.62
CA GLN A 13 13.93 -6.70 -7.32
C GLN A 13 14.31 -5.60 -6.32
N THR A 14 13.85 -4.37 -6.54
CA THR A 14 14.07 -3.26 -5.61
C THR A 14 13.50 -3.55 -4.22
N LEU A 15 12.32 -4.16 -4.14
CA LEU A 15 11.74 -4.60 -2.85
C LEU A 15 12.60 -5.65 -2.15
N THR A 16 13.21 -6.57 -2.92
CA THR A 16 14.10 -7.59 -2.40
C THR A 16 15.37 -6.98 -1.81
N GLU A 17 15.97 -6.03 -2.52
CA GLU A 17 17.17 -5.31 -2.07
C GLU A 17 16.92 -4.49 -0.81
N LYS A 18 15.76 -3.82 -0.72
CA LYS A 18 15.45 -2.91 0.40
C LYS A 18 14.88 -3.62 1.64
N TYR A 19 14.05 -4.64 1.46
CA TYR A 19 13.25 -5.23 2.54
C TYR A 19 13.30 -6.76 2.61
N GLY A 20 14.10 -7.39 1.73
CA GLY A 20 14.32 -8.83 1.72
C GLY A 20 13.36 -9.61 0.81
N GLU A 21 13.80 -10.81 0.45
CA GLU A 21 13.10 -11.70 -0.50
C GLU A 21 11.69 -12.09 -0.02
N LYS A 22 11.53 -12.33 1.29
CA LYS A 22 10.22 -12.65 1.89
C LYS A 22 9.21 -11.54 1.65
N TYR A 23 9.63 -10.28 1.80
CA TYR A 23 8.75 -9.13 1.57
C TYR A 23 8.36 -8.99 0.10
N SER A 24 9.34 -9.11 -0.81
CA SER A 24 9.05 -9.09 -2.25
C SER A 24 8.06 -10.18 -2.67
N LYS A 25 8.22 -11.40 -2.16
CA LYS A 25 7.28 -12.51 -2.41
C LYS A 25 5.89 -12.21 -1.87
N MET A 26 5.77 -11.66 -0.65
CA MET A 26 4.49 -11.23 -0.10
C MET A 26 3.82 -10.17 -0.98
N ALA A 27 4.57 -9.18 -1.48
CA ALA A 27 4.05 -8.16 -2.39
C ALA A 27 3.52 -8.78 -3.69
N GLN A 28 4.25 -9.72 -4.29
CA GLN A 28 3.80 -10.47 -5.48
C GLN A 28 2.49 -11.23 -5.21
N GLU A 29 2.41 -11.95 -4.09
CA GLU A 29 1.20 -12.69 -3.72
C GLU A 29 -0.01 -11.78 -3.52
N LEU A 30 0.18 -10.61 -2.90
CA LEU A 30 -0.89 -9.62 -2.73
C LEU A 30 -1.35 -9.07 -4.08
N ALA A 31 -0.42 -8.76 -4.99
CA ALA A 31 -0.72 -8.30 -6.33
C ALA A 31 -1.54 -9.34 -7.11
N ASP A 32 -1.11 -10.60 -7.10
CA ASP A 32 -1.81 -11.69 -7.78
C ASP A 32 -3.20 -11.95 -7.20
N LYS A 33 -3.34 -12.00 -5.88
CA LYS A 33 -4.64 -12.18 -5.19
C LYS A 33 -5.60 -11.01 -5.38
N SER A 34 -5.09 -9.83 -5.75
CA SER A 34 -5.96 -8.67 -6.00
C SER A 34 -6.68 -8.76 -7.34
N LYS A 35 -6.12 -9.45 -8.33
CA LYS A 35 -6.60 -9.45 -9.72
C LYS A 35 -8.05 -9.94 -9.80
N GLY A 36 -8.94 -9.08 -10.29
CA GLY A 36 -10.38 -9.36 -10.40
C GLY A 36 -11.17 -9.32 -9.09
N LYS A 37 -10.52 -9.09 -7.94
CA LYS A 37 -11.18 -9.02 -6.64
C LYS A 37 -11.87 -7.66 -6.46
N LYS A 38 -13.14 -7.68 -6.04
CA LYS A 38 -13.89 -6.47 -5.66
C LYS A 38 -13.61 -6.09 -4.21
N ILE A 39 -13.77 -4.81 -3.89
CA ILE A 39 -13.70 -4.34 -2.51
C ILE A 39 -14.83 -5.00 -1.72
N GLY A 40 -14.47 -5.69 -0.64
CA GLY A 40 -15.43 -6.28 0.30
C GLY A 40 -15.89 -5.27 1.34
N ASN A 41 -16.22 -5.74 2.55
CA ASN A 41 -16.63 -4.87 3.65
C ASN A 41 -15.45 -4.02 4.16
N VAL A 42 -15.48 -2.71 3.86
CA VAL A 42 -14.45 -1.75 4.28
C VAL A 42 -14.31 -1.64 5.80
N ASN A 43 -15.40 -1.79 6.56
CA ASN A 43 -15.35 -1.68 8.02
C ASN A 43 -14.60 -2.86 8.63
N GLU A 44 -14.74 -4.06 8.07
CA GLU A 44 -13.96 -5.21 8.51
C GLU A 44 -12.49 -5.10 8.11
N ALA A 45 -12.18 -4.52 6.95
CA ALA A 45 -10.81 -4.24 6.54
C ALA A 45 -10.17 -3.25 7.52
N LEU A 46 -10.84 -2.14 7.80
CA LEU A 46 -10.40 -1.14 8.77
C LEU A 46 -10.19 -1.76 10.16
N ALA A 47 -11.15 -2.54 10.68
CA ALA A 47 -11.02 -3.18 11.98
C ALA A 47 -9.81 -4.13 12.07
N ALA A 48 -9.55 -4.90 11.00
CA ALA A 48 -8.38 -5.78 10.94
C ALA A 48 -7.06 -4.98 10.89
N PHE A 49 -7.04 -3.90 10.11
CA PHE A 49 -5.89 -2.99 10.02
C PHE A 49 -5.60 -2.31 11.37
N GLU A 50 -6.62 -1.77 12.04
CA GLU A 50 -6.49 -1.11 13.34
C GLU A 50 -5.87 -2.04 14.38
N LYS A 51 -6.36 -3.29 14.46
CA LYS A 51 -5.81 -4.32 15.35
C LYS A 51 -4.32 -4.57 15.08
N TYR A 52 -3.93 -4.66 13.81
CA TYR A 52 -2.53 -4.84 13.43
C TYR A 52 -1.69 -3.61 13.74
N LYS A 53 -2.18 -2.41 13.41
CA LYS A 53 -1.52 -1.13 13.66
C LYS A 53 -1.19 -0.95 15.13
N ASP A 54 -2.08 -1.35 16.04
CA ASP A 54 -1.85 -1.24 17.48
C ASP A 54 -0.72 -2.14 17.98
N VAL A 55 -0.54 -3.31 17.36
CA VAL A 55 0.63 -4.18 17.62
C VAL A 55 1.90 -3.55 17.05
N LEU A 56 1.84 -3.05 15.82
CA LEU A 56 2.97 -2.40 15.15
C LEU A 56 3.44 -1.16 15.91
N ASN A 57 2.53 -0.28 16.32
CA ASN A 57 2.84 0.97 17.01
C ASN A 57 3.47 0.77 18.40
N LYS A 58 3.38 -0.42 18.99
CA LYS A 58 4.13 -0.73 20.23
C LYS A 58 5.61 -0.98 19.99
N LYS A 59 6.00 -1.30 18.75
CA LYS A 59 7.39 -1.54 18.33
C LYS A 59 8.10 -0.26 17.87
N PHE A 60 7.36 0.81 17.61
CA PHE A 60 7.89 2.07 17.07
C PHE A 60 7.45 3.25 17.93
N SER A 61 8.40 4.14 18.26
CA SER A 61 8.09 5.34 19.04
C SER A 61 7.20 6.31 18.24
N LYS A 62 6.66 7.34 18.89
CA LYS A 62 5.97 8.42 18.18
C LYS A 62 6.92 9.13 17.21
N ALA A 63 8.17 9.38 17.63
CA ALA A 63 9.17 10.06 16.80
C ALA A 63 9.49 9.27 15.53
N ASP A 64 9.62 7.94 15.62
CA ASP A 64 9.86 7.08 14.45
C ASP A 64 8.72 7.20 13.42
N ARG A 65 7.47 7.27 13.92
CA ARG A 65 6.28 7.40 13.07
C ARG A 65 6.18 8.79 12.45
N ASP A 66 6.42 9.82 13.24
CA ASP A 66 6.42 11.22 12.78
C ASP A 66 7.50 11.47 11.71
N ALA A 67 8.65 10.80 11.80
CA ALA A 67 9.70 10.86 10.79
C ALA A 67 9.22 10.33 9.43
N ILE A 68 8.41 9.28 9.40
CA ILE A 68 7.82 8.76 8.15
C ILE A 68 6.80 9.74 7.56
N PHE A 69 5.95 10.35 8.40
CA PHE A 69 5.04 11.39 7.90
C PHE A 69 5.81 12.61 7.36
N ASN A 70 6.90 13.02 8.00
CA ASN A 70 7.73 14.12 7.51
C ASN A 70 8.41 13.78 6.18
N ALA A 71 8.86 12.53 6.01
CA ALA A 71 9.39 12.05 4.74
C ALA A 71 8.31 12.09 3.63
N LEU A 72 7.10 11.62 3.93
CA LEU A 72 5.96 11.66 3.02
C LEU A 72 5.55 13.10 2.65
N ALA A 73 5.71 14.07 3.55
CA ALA A 73 5.41 15.48 3.26
C ALA A 73 6.31 16.10 2.17
N SER A 74 7.46 15.49 1.91
CA SER A 74 8.37 15.91 0.83
C SER A 74 8.11 15.20 -0.51
N VAL A 75 7.23 14.19 -0.53
CA VAL A 75 6.91 13.40 -1.72
C VAL A 75 5.92 14.17 -2.58
N LYS A 76 6.26 14.41 -3.85
CA LYS A 76 5.34 15.04 -4.80
C LYS A 76 4.50 13.98 -5.49
N TYR A 77 3.28 14.36 -5.87
CA TYR A 77 2.38 13.49 -6.62
C TYR A 77 3.05 12.90 -7.88
N ASP A 78 3.76 13.73 -8.66
CA ASP A 78 4.43 13.30 -9.90
C ASP A 78 5.54 12.26 -9.69
N ASP A 79 6.16 12.23 -8.50
CA ASP A 79 7.27 11.31 -8.20
C ASP A 79 6.81 9.85 -8.21
N TRP A 80 5.58 9.60 -7.74
CA TRP A 80 5.03 8.25 -7.60
C TRP A 80 3.90 7.96 -8.61
N ALA A 81 3.06 8.94 -8.95
CA ALA A 81 1.88 8.73 -9.79
C ALA A 81 2.24 8.29 -11.23
N LYS A 82 3.44 8.63 -11.71
CA LYS A 82 3.97 8.16 -13.00
C LYS A 82 4.02 6.62 -13.13
N HIS A 83 4.06 5.90 -12.00
CA HIS A 83 4.07 4.43 -11.98
C HIS A 83 2.66 3.81 -12.00
N LEU A 84 1.59 4.61 -11.87
CA LEU A 84 0.22 4.09 -11.71
C LEU A 84 -0.29 3.36 -12.94
N ASP A 85 -0.07 3.95 -14.13
CA ASP A 85 -0.46 3.33 -15.40
C ASP A 85 0.26 1.98 -15.62
N GLN A 86 1.54 1.91 -15.26
CA GLN A 86 2.33 0.69 -15.33
C GLN A 86 1.71 -0.44 -14.48
N PHE A 87 1.43 -0.18 -13.20
CA PHE A 87 0.86 -1.19 -12.32
C PHE A 87 -0.59 -1.53 -12.70
N ALA A 88 -1.39 -0.56 -13.15
CA ALA A 88 -2.74 -0.81 -13.63
C ALA A 88 -2.74 -1.80 -14.82
N LYS A 89 -1.81 -1.62 -15.77
CA LYS A 89 -1.61 -2.54 -16.90
C LYS A 89 -1.15 -3.94 -16.44
N TYR A 90 -0.17 -4.01 -15.54
CA TYR A 90 0.32 -5.28 -14.99
C TYR A 90 -0.78 -6.08 -14.27
N LEU A 91 -1.62 -5.39 -13.49
CA LEU A 91 -2.75 -5.97 -12.77
C LEU A 91 -3.97 -6.24 -13.65
N LYS A 92 -3.93 -5.87 -14.93
CA LYS A 92 -5.03 -6.02 -15.89
C LYS A 92 -6.33 -5.36 -15.42
N ILE A 93 -6.22 -4.16 -14.84
CA ILE A 93 -7.39 -3.39 -14.44
C ILE A 93 -8.17 -2.97 -15.69
N THR A 94 -9.43 -3.41 -15.78
CA THR A 94 -10.33 -3.06 -16.89
C THR A 94 -11.34 -1.97 -16.54
N GLY A 95 -11.53 -1.69 -15.23
CA GLY A 95 -12.41 -0.62 -14.75
C GLY A 95 -11.75 0.76 -14.78
N HIS A 96 -12.53 1.80 -14.46
CA HIS A 96 -12.03 3.18 -14.39
C HIS A 96 -10.96 3.33 -13.30
N VAL A 97 -9.79 3.86 -13.69
CA VAL A 97 -8.68 4.15 -12.78
C VAL A 97 -8.69 5.65 -12.46
N SER A 98 -8.85 6.00 -11.18
CA SER A 98 -8.75 7.39 -10.75
C SER A 98 -7.29 7.80 -10.65
N PHE A 99 -6.74 8.35 -11.75
CA PHE A 99 -5.34 8.77 -11.79
C PHE A 99 -5.08 9.95 -10.84
N GLY A 100 -5.88 11.02 -10.88
CA GLY A 100 -5.66 12.23 -10.07
C GLY A 100 -5.93 12.13 -8.56
N TYR A 101 -6.02 10.93 -7.98
CA TYR A 101 -6.18 10.78 -6.54
C TYR A 101 -4.82 10.78 -5.84
N ASP A 102 -4.58 11.78 -5.00
CA ASP A 102 -3.36 11.86 -4.18
C ASP A 102 -3.54 11.19 -2.82
N VAL A 103 -3.03 9.96 -2.71
CA VAL A 103 -3.07 9.17 -1.47
C VAL A 103 -2.12 9.71 -0.39
N VAL A 104 -1.04 10.40 -0.78
CA VAL A 104 -0.06 10.94 0.18
C VAL A 104 -0.69 12.04 1.01
N SER A 105 -1.43 12.94 0.38
CA SER A 105 -2.20 13.99 1.06
C SER A 105 -3.19 13.43 2.09
N ASP A 106 -3.88 12.33 1.78
CA ASP A 106 -4.81 11.70 2.71
C ASP A 106 -4.08 10.98 3.86
N ILE A 107 -2.92 10.36 3.61
CA ILE A 107 -2.08 9.79 4.68
C ILE A 107 -1.55 10.89 5.61
N LEU A 108 -1.13 12.05 5.08
CA LEU A 108 -0.59 13.13 5.89
C LEU A 108 -1.60 13.70 6.89
N LYS A 109 -2.89 13.73 6.56
CA LYS A 109 -3.97 14.14 7.48
C LYS A 109 -4.05 13.24 8.73
N ILE A 110 -3.61 11.98 8.62
CA ILE A 110 -3.64 11.00 9.70
C ILE A 110 -2.59 11.33 10.77
N LYS A 111 -1.53 12.06 10.42
CA LYS A 111 -0.52 12.50 11.38
C LYS A 111 -1.14 13.28 12.56
N ASP A 112 -2.11 14.14 12.23
CA ASP A 112 -2.75 15.02 13.21
C ASP A 112 -3.96 14.35 13.89
N THR A 113 -4.73 13.54 13.14
CA THR A 113 -5.98 12.95 13.66
C THR A 113 -5.80 11.56 14.27
N GLY A 114 -4.81 10.79 13.81
CA GLY A 114 -4.67 9.36 14.09
C GLY A 114 -5.77 8.47 13.48
N ASP A 115 -6.74 9.04 12.77
CA ASP A 115 -7.92 8.35 12.26
C ASP A 115 -7.70 7.88 10.81
N TRP A 116 -7.66 6.55 10.62
CA TRP A 116 -7.48 5.90 9.32
C TRP A 116 -8.79 5.68 8.57
N LYS A 117 -9.95 5.87 9.23
CA LYS A 117 -11.25 5.62 8.63
C LYS A 117 -11.49 6.45 7.36
N PRO A 118 -11.18 7.76 7.30
CA PRO A 118 -11.37 8.54 6.07
C PRO A 118 -10.59 7.97 4.89
N LEU A 119 -9.35 7.53 5.09
CA LEU A 119 -8.52 6.93 4.04
C LEU A 119 -9.17 5.65 3.49
N PHE A 120 -9.63 4.75 4.35
CA PHE A 120 -10.26 3.49 3.94
C PHE A 120 -11.56 3.73 3.14
N LEU A 121 -12.38 4.69 3.55
CA LEU A 121 -13.60 5.06 2.83
C LEU A 121 -13.28 5.70 1.47
N THR A 122 -12.26 6.56 1.40
CA THR A 122 -11.81 7.13 0.13
C THR A 122 -11.29 6.04 -0.81
N LEU A 123 -10.47 5.10 -0.30
CA LEU A 123 -9.97 3.97 -1.10
C LEU A 123 -11.10 3.12 -1.67
N GLU A 124 -12.11 2.77 -0.86
CA GLU A 124 -13.31 2.06 -1.33
C GLU A 124 -14.01 2.83 -2.46
N LYS A 125 -14.27 4.13 -2.26
CA LYS A 125 -14.94 4.97 -3.25
C LYS A 125 -14.16 5.06 -4.57
N LYS A 126 -12.83 5.19 -4.50
CA LYS A 126 -11.96 5.29 -5.69
C LYS A 126 -11.79 3.94 -6.40
N ALA A 127 -11.92 2.84 -5.66
CA ALA A 127 -11.80 1.48 -6.16
C ALA A 127 -13.13 0.86 -6.62
N ALA A 128 -14.26 1.59 -6.61
CA ALA A 128 -15.58 1.02 -6.88
C ALA A 128 -15.65 0.18 -8.18
N ASP A 129 -15.10 0.71 -9.28
CA ASP A 129 -15.11 0.01 -10.57
C ASP A 129 -13.93 -0.96 -10.72
N ALA A 130 -12.74 -0.49 -10.37
CA ALA A 130 -11.46 -1.19 -10.58
C ALA A 130 -11.14 -2.27 -9.53
N GLY A 131 -11.87 -2.31 -8.42
CA GLY A 131 -11.69 -3.28 -7.34
C GLY A 131 -10.37 -3.12 -6.57
N VAL A 132 -9.98 -4.19 -5.87
CA VAL A 132 -8.80 -4.20 -4.98
C VAL A 132 -7.50 -3.99 -5.75
N SER A 133 -7.44 -4.37 -7.03
CA SER A 133 -6.26 -4.13 -7.86
C SER A 133 -5.93 -2.64 -8.02
N TYR A 134 -6.92 -1.74 -7.96
CA TYR A 134 -6.62 -0.29 -7.94
C TYR A 134 -5.88 0.11 -6.67
N VAL A 135 -6.27 -0.44 -5.51
CA VAL A 135 -5.59 -0.18 -4.23
C VAL A 135 -4.15 -0.68 -4.29
N VAL A 136 -3.91 -1.87 -4.87
CA VAL A 136 -2.55 -2.38 -5.10
C VAL A 136 -1.77 -1.45 -6.03
N ALA A 137 -2.33 -1.08 -7.18
CA ALA A 137 -1.65 -0.22 -8.15
C ALA A 137 -1.22 1.10 -7.50
N LEU A 138 -2.15 1.75 -6.79
CA LEU A 138 -1.94 3.02 -6.11
C LEU A 138 -0.82 2.94 -5.06
N LEU A 139 -0.89 1.94 -4.17
CA LEU A 139 0.09 1.80 -3.10
C LEU A 139 1.45 1.29 -3.61
N PHE A 140 1.48 0.47 -4.65
CA PHE A 140 2.75 0.07 -5.29
C PHE A 140 3.40 1.25 -6.02
N SER A 141 2.62 2.13 -6.65
CA SER A 141 3.14 3.39 -7.19
C SER A 141 3.79 4.23 -6.10
N LEU A 142 3.13 4.38 -4.95
CA LEU A 142 3.72 5.06 -3.79
C LEU A 142 5.04 4.42 -3.37
N LEU A 143 5.08 3.10 -3.22
CA LEU A 143 6.31 2.37 -2.85
C LEU A 143 7.42 2.48 -3.90
N ALA A 144 7.07 2.58 -5.19
CA ALA A 144 8.04 2.75 -6.27
C ALA A 144 8.61 4.17 -6.32
N GLY A 145 7.80 5.19 -6.02
CA GLY A 145 8.20 6.59 -6.02
C GLY A 145 8.78 7.10 -4.70
N THR A 146 8.87 6.26 -3.67
CA THR A 146 9.33 6.67 -2.33
C THR A 146 10.29 5.66 -1.71
N THR A 147 11.06 6.10 -0.72
CA THR A 147 11.83 5.21 0.15
C THR A 147 11.32 5.40 1.58
N LEU A 148 10.46 4.47 2.01
CA LEU A 148 9.87 4.48 3.35
C LEU A 148 10.72 3.64 4.30
N GLY A 149 10.82 4.07 5.55
CA GLY A 149 11.34 3.20 6.62
C GLY A 149 10.38 2.04 6.92
N ILE A 150 10.86 1.07 7.70
CA ILE A 150 10.17 -0.19 7.97
C ILE A 150 8.73 0.02 8.50
N TRP A 151 8.50 1.01 9.36
CA TRP A 151 7.15 1.31 9.84
C TRP A 151 6.20 1.73 8.71
N GLY A 152 6.66 2.59 7.79
CA GLY A 152 5.85 3.03 6.66
C GLY A 152 5.51 1.89 5.70
N ILE A 153 6.48 1.02 5.43
CA ILE A 153 6.26 -0.22 4.67
C ILE A 153 5.23 -1.11 5.36
N ALA A 154 5.41 -1.38 6.64
CA ALA A 154 4.52 -2.20 7.44
C ALA A 154 3.07 -1.67 7.44
N ILE A 155 2.87 -0.36 7.48
CA ILE A 155 1.56 0.28 7.37
C ILE A 155 0.93 0.09 5.99
N VAL A 156 1.68 0.36 4.91
CA VAL A 156 1.19 0.18 3.54
C VAL A 156 0.81 -1.28 3.28
N THR A 157 1.65 -2.22 3.71
CA THR A 157 1.35 -3.66 3.62
C THR A 157 0.16 -4.05 4.47
N GLY A 158 0.00 -3.46 5.66
CA GLY A 158 -1.16 -3.66 6.52
C GLY A 158 -2.47 -3.28 5.83
N ILE A 159 -2.49 -2.13 5.14
CA ILE A 159 -3.65 -1.71 4.34
C ILE A 159 -3.93 -2.74 3.24
N LEU A 160 -2.91 -3.15 2.47
CA LEU A 160 -3.07 -4.15 1.42
C LEU A 160 -3.63 -5.49 1.94
N CYS A 161 -3.03 -6.04 3.00
CA CYS A 161 -3.50 -7.27 3.64
C CYS A 161 -4.94 -7.14 4.12
N SER A 162 -5.34 -5.99 4.68
CA SER A 162 -6.71 -5.80 5.17
C SER A 162 -7.79 -5.93 4.09
N TYR A 163 -7.50 -5.49 2.86
CA TYR A 163 -8.39 -5.63 1.70
C TYR A 163 -8.26 -6.98 0.98
N ILE A 164 -7.05 -7.57 0.97
CA ILE A 164 -6.73 -8.72 0.12
C ILE A 164 -6.78 -10.04 0.90
N ASP A 165 -6.08 -10.10 2.02
CA ASP A 165 -5.85 -11.31 2.81
C ASP A 165 -5.52 -10.95 4.27
N LYS A 166 -6.56 -10.86 5.10
CA LYS A 166 -6.45 -10.44 6.52
C LYS A 166 -5.56 -11.39 7.33
N ASN A 167 -5.44 -12.66 6.92
CA ASN A 167 -4.64 -13.65 7.64
C ASN A 167 -3.13 -13.31 7.57
N LYS A 168 -2.70 -12.62 6.52
CA LYS A 168 -1.30 -12.20 6.35
C LYS A 168 -0.87 -11.04 7.25
N LEU A 169 -1.81 -10.32 7.88
CA LEU A 169 -1.48 -9.24 8.81
C LEU A 169 -0.55 -9.71 9.93
N ASN A 170 -0.76 -10.92 10.44
CA ASN A 170 0.05 -11.49 11.51
C ASN A 170 1.48 -11.85 11.06
N THR A 171 1.72 -11.99 9.75
CA THR A 171 3.02 -12.37 9.19
C THR A 171 3.88 -11.18 8.77
N ILE A 172 3.32 -9.96 8.73
CA ILE A 172 4.04 -8.77 8.23
C ILE A 172 5.30 -8.51 9.07
N ASN A 173 5.16 -8.57 10.40
CA ASN A 173 6.27 -8.34 11.32
C ASN A 173 7.40 -9.37 11.12
N GLU A 174 7.06 -10.63 10.94
CA GLU A 174 8.02 -11.71 10.68
C GLU A 174 8.73 -11.53 9.33
N VAL A 175 7.99 -11.10 8.32
CA VAL A 175 8.51 -10.87 6.96
C VAL A 175 9.45 -9.66 6.92
N LEU A 176 9.19 -8.63 7.72
CA LEU A 176 10.01 -7.42 7.82
C LEU A 176 11.08 -7.48 8.93
N GLY A 177 11.11 -8.56 9.73
CA GLY A 177 12.10 -8.76 10.78
C GLY A 177 11.96 -7.84 12.01
N ILE A 178 10.72 -7.51 12.41
CA ILE A 178 10.42 -6.54 13.48
C ILE A 178 9.65 -7.10 14.68
#